data_AF-A0A0C9SX22-F1
#
_entry.id   AF-A0A0C9SX22-F1
#
_cell.length_a   1.000
_cell.length_b   1.000
_cell.length_c   1.000
_cell.angle_alpha   90.00
_cell.angle_beta   90.00
_cell.angle_gamma   90.00
#
_symmetry.space_group_name_H-M   'P 1'
#
loop_
_entity.id
_entity.type
_entity.pdbx_description
1 polymer ?
#
loop_
_entity_poly.entity_id
_entity_poly.type
_entity_poly.pdbx_seq_one_letter_code
_entity_poly.pdbx_strand_id
1 'polypeptide(L)'
;TLTMEELHARLSHIAPATIREMLAKGAVEGVKLDPLHETMGQCESCEYAKATCKPIGKIHEPKHCEKFGDEVHTDLWGPSPIQ
;
A
#
# COMPACT_ATOMS: atom_id res chain seq x y z
N THR A 1 -5.14 20.19 20.04
CA THR A 1 -4.91 18.73 20.13
C THR A 1 -5.48 18.13 18.86
N LEU A 2 -4.92 17.02 18.39
CA LEU A 2 -5.37 16.31 17.19
C LEU A 2 -5.72 14.88 17.57
N THR A 3 -6.71 14.30 16.90
CA THR A 3 -7.02 12.87 17.06
C THR A 3 -5.98 12.00 16.35
N MET A 4 -5.92 10.72 16.69
CA MET A 4 -5.04 9.79 15.99
C MET A 4 -5.36 9.71 14.49
N GLU A 5 -6.64 9.83 14.12
CA GLU A 5 -7.09 9.81 12.72
C GLU A 5 -6.61 11.05 11.94
N GLU A 6 -6.69 12.25 12.55
CA GLU A 6 -6.17 13.47 11.93
C GLU A 6 -4.66 13.42 11.76
N LEU A 7 -3.94 12.89 12.76
CA LEU A 7 -2.49 12.72 12.67
C LEU A 7 -2.11 11.70 11.62
N HIS A 8 -2.84 10.58 11.55
CA HIS A 8 -2.66 9.57 10.53
C HIS A 8 -2.79 10.18 9.12
N ALA A 9 -3.84 10.96 8.85
CA ALA A 9 -4.02 11.61 7.56
C ALA A 9 -2.94 12.68 7.27
N ARG A 10 -2.63 13.56 8.24
CA ARG A 10 -1.66 14.65 8.06
C ARG A 10 -0.21 14.17 7.93
N LEU A 11 0.11 13.02 8.52
CA LEU A 11 1.42 12.39 8.44
C LEU A 11 1.45 11.31 7.33
N SER A 12 0.72 11.53 6.25
CA SER A 12 0.76 10.68 5.05
C SER A 12 0.42 9.20 5.30
N HIS A 13 -0.58 8.96 6.14
CA HIS A 13 -1.09 7.62 6.46
C HIS A 13 -0.06 6.69 7.12
N ILE A 14 0.91 7.25 7.85
CA ILE A 14 1.83 6.49 8.70
C ILE A 14 1.06 5.69 9.76
N ALA A 15 1.56 4.51 10.11
CA ALA A 15 0.93 3.64 11.09
C ALA A 15 0.74 4.35 12.45
N PRO A 16 -0.43 4.22 13.11
CA PRO A 16 -0.69 4.84 14.42
C PRO A 16 0.37 4.53 15.48
N ALA A 17 0.94 3.31 15.47
CA ALA A 17 2.02 2.92 16.37
C ALA A 17 3.29 3.78 16.17
N THR A 18 3.65 4.06 14.91
CA THR A 18 4.79 4.91 14.57
C THR A 18 4.53 6.36 15.00
N ILE A 19 3.30 6.85 14.83
CA ILE A 19 2.91 8.21 15.28
C ILE A 19 3.07 8.34 16.79
N ARG A 20 2.62 7.34 17.57
CA ARG A 20 2.81 7.33 19.04
C ARG A 20 4.29 7.36 19.41
N GLU A 21 5.11 6.58 18.73
CA GLU A 21 6.55 6.55 18.98
C GLU A 21 7.22 7.89 18.64
N MET A 22 6.84 8.52 17.53
CA MET A 22 7.34 9.84 17.14
C MET A 22 6.98 10.92 18.16
N LEU A 23 5.74 10.92 18.66
CA LEU A 23 5.30 11.85 19.71
C LEU A 23 6.03 11.59 21.03
N ALA A 24 6.18 10.33 21.43
CA ALA A 24 6.91 9.95 22.64
C ALA A 24 8.39 10.35 22.60
N LYS A 25 9.00 10.30 21.41
CA LYS A 25 10.39 10.72 21.19
C LYS A 25 10.55 12.23 20.95
N GLY A 26 9.46 13.00 20.91
CA GLY A 26 9.49 14.43 20.61
C GLY A 26 9.93 14.76 19.18
N ALA A 27 9.80 13.81 18.24
CA ALA A 27 10.21 13.98 16.84
C ALA A 27 9.27 14.90 16.05
N VAL A 28 8.09 15.23 16.59
CA VAL A 28 7.11 16.15 16.01
C VAL A 28 6.80 17.23 17.03
N GLU A 29 7.23 18.45 16.74
CA GLU A 29 7.00 19.61 17.59
C GLU A 29 5.63 20.24 17.34
N GLY A 30 5.07 20.92 18.35
CA GLY A 30 3.81 21.68 18.23
C GLY A 30 2.55 20.83 18.09
N VAL A 31 2.67 19.50 18.13
CA VAL A 31 1.55 18.56 18.01
C VAL A 31 1.26 17.90 19.35
N LYS A 32 -0.02 17.81 19.71
CA LYS A 32 -0.50 17.09 20.90
C LYS A 32 -1.62 16.14 20.52
N LEU A 33 -1.46 14.86 20.81
CA LEU A 33 -2.51 13.85 20.67
C LEU A 33 -3.60 14.09 21.71
N ASP A 34 -4.86 13.99 21.29
CA ASP A 34 -6.01 14.01 22.19
C ASP A 34 -6.09 12.68 22.97
N PRO A 35 -6.01 12.71 24.32
CA PRO A 35 -6.07 11.50 25.15
C PRO A 35 -7.41 10.74 25.04
N LEU A 36 -8.49 11.38 24.57
CA LEU A 36 -9.77 10.72 24.33
C LEU A 36 -9.80 9.98 22.97
N HIS A 37 -8.86 10.27 22.08
CA HIS A 37 -8.82 9.77 20.71
C HIS A 37 -7.42 9.25 20.32
N GLU A 38 -6.78 8.51 21.24
CA GLU A 38 -5.44 7.94 21.03
C GLU A 38 -5.42 6.78 20.04
N THR A 39 -6.56 6.17 19.76
CA THR A 39 -6.77 5.09 18.79
C THR A 39 -7.64 5.58 17.64
N MET A 40 -7.55 4.90 16.50
CA MET A 40 -8.44 5.11 15.37
C MET A 40 -8.95 3.76 14.85
N GLY A 41 -10.07 3.80 14.12
CA GLY A 41 -10.60 2.65 13.41
C GLY A 41 -9.84 2.38 12.09
N GLN A 42 -10.51 1.68 11.18
CA GLN A 42 -10.01 1.45 9.83
C GLN A 42 -9.95 2.76 9.04
N CYS A 43 -8.93 2.89 8.20
CA CYS A 43 -8.81 4.00 7.24
C CYS A 43 -9.02 3.45 5.84
N GLU A 44 -10.12 3.84 5.18
CA GLU A 44 -10.46 3.37 3.84
C GLU A 44 -9.31 3.63 2.85
N SER A 45 -8.69 4.81 2.87
CA SER A 45 -7.55 5.13 2.00
C SER A 45 -6.37 4.17 2.22
N CYS A 46 -6.10 3.78 3.46
CA CYS A 46 -5.09 2.77 3.75
C CYS A 46 -5.50 1.39 3.23
N GLU A 47 -6.76 1.00 3.35
CA GLU A 47 -7.22 -0.30 2.87
C GLU A 47 -7.16 -0.40 1.36
N TYR A 48 -7.59 0.63 0.64
CA TYR A 48 -7.48 0.71 -0.81
C TYR A 48 -6.02 0.78 -1.26
N ALA A 49 -5.15 1.54 -0.59
CA ALA A 49 -3.73 1.62 -0.92
C ALA A 49 -2.98 0.31 -0.59
N LYS A 50 -3.39 -0.38 0.47
CA LYS A 50 -2.85 -1.69 0.86
C LYS A 50 -3.57 -2.84 0.19
N ALA A 51 -4.38 -2.58 -0.85
CA ALA A 51 -4.96 -3.62 -1.68
C ALA A 51 -3.84 -4.59 -2.06
N THR A 52 -3.88 -5.76 -1.42
CA THR A 52 -2.77 -6.69 -1.40
C THR A 52 -2.48 -7.07 -2.83
N CYS A 53 -1.26 -6.79 -3.31
CA CYS A 53 -0.78 -7.47 -4.50
C CYS A 53 -0.99 -8.96 -4.24
N LYS A 54 -1.81 -9.61 -5.07
CA LYS A 54 -1.88 -11.08 -5.02
C LYS A 54 -0.44 -11.56 -5.12
N PRO A 55 0.00 -12.48 -4.25
CA PRO A 55 1.35 -13.00 -4.33
C PRO A 55 1.54 -13.55 -5.74
N ILE A 56 2.58 -13.08 -6.42
CA ILE A 56 2.96 -13.64 -7.71
C ILE A 56 3.37 -15.08 -7.42
N GLY A 57 2.71 -16.04 -8.07
CA GLY A 57 3.04 -17.45 -7.93
C GLY A 57 4.52 -17.68 -8.22
N LYS A 58 5.22 -18.36 -7.29
CA LYS A 58 6.62 -18.75 -7.51
C LYS A 58 6.75 -19.88 -8.53
N ILE A 59 5.65 -20.57 -8.78
CA ILE A 59 5.55 -21.70 -9.70
C ILE A 59 4.72 -21.21 -10.88
N HIS A 60 5.25 -21.44 -12.08
CA HIS A 60 4.53 -21.23 -13.32
C HIS A 60 3.69 -22.48 -13.59
N GLU A 61 2.37 -22.32 -13.65
CA GLU A 61 1.45 -23.38 -14.04
C GLU A 61 0.64 -22.89 -15.25
N PRO A 62 0.70 -23.59 -16.40
CA PRO A 62 1.36 -24.89 -16.63
C PRO A 62 2.90 -24.83 -16.70
N LYS A 63 3.56 -25.98 -16.60
CA LYS A 63 5.03 -26.07 -16.77
C LYS A 63 5.43 -25.56 -18.15
N HIS A 64 6.61 -24.96 -18.24
CA HIS A 64 7.20 -24.54 -19.50
C HIS A 64 7.34 -25.72 -20.48
N CYS A 65 7.03 -25.50 -21.76
CA CYS A 65 7.21 -26.51 -22.81
C CYS A 65 8.68 -26.94 -22.94
N GLU A 66 8.93 -28.24 -23.00
CA GLU A 66 10.31 -28.77 -23.08
C GLU A 66 10.90 -28.67 -24.49
N LYS A 67 10.05 -28.62 -25.53
CA LYS A 67 10.47 -28.56 -26.92
C LYS A 67 10.19 -27.20 -27.51
N PHE A 68 11.11 -26.75 -28.36
CA PHE A 68 10.95 -25.53 -29.12
C PHE A 68 9.76 -25.64 -30.08
N GLY A 69 8.86 -24.64 -30.02
CA GLY A 69 7.72 -24.53 -30.92
C GLY A 69 6.43 -25.22 -30.47
N ASP A 70 6.42 -25.91 -29.32
CA ASP A 70 5.22 -26.56 -28.78
C ASP A 70 4.15 -25.53 -28.35
N GLU A 71 4.57 -24.36 -27.87
CA GLU A 71 3.68 -23.27 -27.46
C GLU A 71 4.24 -21.91 -27.89
N VAL A 72 3.36 -21.04 -28.38
CA VAL A 72 3.69 -19.66 -28.78
C VAL A 72 2.66 -18.72 -28.16
N HIS A 73 3.12 -17.86 -27.24
CA HIS A 73 2.32 -16.78 -26.70
C HIS A 73 2.51 -15.53 -27.56
N THR A 74 1.43 -15.03 -28.14
CA THR A 74 1.42 -13.75 -28.84
C THR A 74 0.42 -12.83 -28.18
N ASP A 75 0.74 -11.54 -28.15
CA ASP A 75 -0.17 -10.50 -27.69
C ASP A 75 -0.15 -9.33 -28.67
N LEU A 76 -1.27 -8.64 -28.80
CA LEU A 76 -1.38 -7.48 -29.67
C LEU A 76 -1.01 -6.23 -28.88
N TRP A 77 0.07 -5.58 -29.28
CA TRP A 77 0.37 -4.24 -28.79
C TRP A 77 -0.49 -3.20 -29.52
N GLY A 78 -1.25 -2.39 -28.78
CA GLY A 78 -2.00 -1.27 -29.34
C GLY A 78 -3.04 -0.67 -28.39
N PRO A 79 -3.70 0.43 -28.81
CA PRO A 79 -3.61 1.08 -30.11
C PRO A 79 -2.30 1.86 -30.33
N SER A 80 -1.73 1.75 -31.54
CA SER A 80 -0.60 2.56 -31.97
C SER A 80 -1.09 3.78 -32.75
N PRO A 81 -0.46 4.96 -32.61
CA PRO A 81 -0.67 6.08 -33.53
C PRO A 81 -0.41 5.63 -34.97
N ILE A 82 -1.29 6.04 -35.88
CA ILE A 82 -1.09 5.97 -37.33
C ILE A 82 -0.58 7.33 -37.81
N GLN A 83 0.34 7.34 -38.78
CA GLN A 83 0.70 8.56 -39.51
C GLN A 83 -0.34 8.88 -40.59
#